data_AF-A0A182S811-F1
#
_entry.id   AF-A0A182S811-F1
#
_cell.length_a   1.000
_cell.length_b   1.000
_cell.length_c   1.000
_cell.angle_alpha   90.00
_cell.angle_beta   90.00
_cell.angle_gamma   90.00
#
_symmetry.space_group_name_H-M   'P 1'
#
loop_
_entity.id
_entity.type
_entity.pdbx_description
1 polymer ?
#
loop_
_entity_poly.entity_id
_entity_poly.type
_entity_poly.pdbx_seq_one_letter_code
_entity_poly.pdbx_strand_id
1 'polypeptide(L)'
;MQSLHFRNNLIQSNQGGLSIRADSRGSATSLRGWIHHNLFTRNRNRPAIYVDGRQSSPYQEVIIHNNYITQNDATFRDVVVLRQVVSNFTYNYVHRNKGLRIVQVSGFDRVRLPIYQTTTHNGFYDNVATDWEGRATIVAGTAGQRYVDNIFANPDNDYEIITVNRSITLDVWKTKIDARYNYWSYNETLAVSSRIRDRYDDNQLLEVSYLPLHMNNLTVLDGKCPPGWTLLIDTCYMYVGAPMSFREARDFCRSDNASLPFIHGDSNALWMFIEQQSRYLRNYERVWVQDANYIDRCTSFLYQNVEVEECHNRHAFLCETDPKV
;
A
#
# COMPACT_ATOMS: atom_id res chain seq x y z
N MET A 1 -8.98 24.70 -5.49
CA MET A 1 -8.31 23.39 -5.39
C MET A 1 -9.18 22.40 -6.13
N GLN A 2 -8.61 21.42 -6.83
CA GLN A 2 -9.35 20.42 -7.59
C GLN A 2 -9.25 19.06 -6.90
N SER A 3 -10.38 18.42 -6.64
CA SER A 3 -10.46 17.13 -5.93
C SER A 3 -10.63 15.97 -6.89
N LEU A 4 -9.81 14.91 -6.75
CA LEU A 4 -9.96 13.65 -7.47
C LEU A 4 -10.17 12.51 -6.48
N HIS A 5 -11.26 11.76 -6.62
CA HIS A 5 -11.52 10.56 -5.81
C HIS A 5 -11.50 9.31 -6.70
N PHE A 6 -10.54 8.42 -6.45
CA PHE A 6 -10.43 7.11 -7.09
C PHE A 6 -10.54 6.04 -6.02
N ARG A 7 -11.73 5.47 -5.86
CA ARG A 7 -12.05 4.58 -4.74
C ARG A 7 -12.94 3.42 -5.14
N ASN A 8 -12.79 2.27 -4.47
CA ASN A 8 -13.59 1.07 -4.68
C ASN A 8 -13.53 0.55 -6.12
N ASN A 9 -12.38 0.69 -6.79
CA ASN A 9 -12.19 0.20 -8.16
C ASN A 9 -11.46 -1.13 -8.19
N LEU A 10 -11.85 -1.97 -9.14
CA LEU A 10 -11.12 -3.17 -9.54
C LEU A 10 -10.31 -2.88 -10.80
N ILE A 11 -8.99 -2.91 -10.70
CA ILE A 11 -8.06 -2.77 -11.82
C ILE A 11 -7.30 -4.08 -11.96
N GLN A 12 -7.82 -4.96 -12.82
CA GLN A 12 -7.34 -6.32 -12.97
C GLN A 12 -6.95 -6.66 -14.40
N SER A 13 -5.86 -7.40 -14.57
CA SER A 13 -5.41 -7.96 -15.87
C SER A 13 -5.23 -6.90 -16.97
N ASN A 14 -4.92 -5.65 -16.61
CA ASN A 14 -4.72 -4.55 -17.54
C ASN A 14 -3.25 -4.34 -17.89
N GLN A 15 -2.98 -3.55 -18.92
CA GLN A 15 -1.65 -3.02 -19.19
C GLN A 15 -1.40 -1.75 -18.36
N GLY A 16 -0.92 -1.92 -17.12
CA GLY A 16 -0.82 -0.87 -16.10
C GLY A 16 -2.12 -0.65 -15.35
N GLY A 17 -2.20 0.44 -14.58
CA GLY A 17 -3.39 0.80 -13.83
C GLY A 17 -3.71 2.29 -13.88
N LEU A 18 -3.65 2.95 -12.73
CA LEU A 18 -4.00 4.35 -12.57
C LEU A 18 -2.82 5.26 -12.95
N SER A 19 -3.03 6.20 -13.86
CA SER A 19 -2.04 7.23 -14.21
C SER A 19 -2.63 8.62 -14.04
N ILE A 20 -2.14 9.36 -13.04
CA ILE A 20 -2.51 10.75 -12.77
C ILE A 20 -1.33 11.65 -13.13
N ARG A 21 -1.61 12.64 -13.97
CA ARG A 21 -0.68 13.74 -14.24
C ARG A 21 -1.42 15.04 -13.98
N ALA A 22 -0.89 15.85 -13.08
CA ALA A 22 -1.43 17.16 -12.77
C ALA A 22 -0.31 18.17 -12.79
N ASP A 23 -0.51 19.30 -13.43
CA ASP A 23 0.41 20.43 -13.44
C ASP A 23 -0.38 21.66 -12.96
N SER A 24 0.11 22.32 -11.92
CA SER A 24 -0.45 23.57 -11.44
C SER A 24 0.62 24.43 -10.78
N ARG A 25 0.61 25.73 -11.11
CA ARG A 25 1.49 26.77 -10.54
C ARG A 25 0.92 27.46 -9.32
N GLY A 26 -0.35 27.21 -8.98
CA GLY A 26 -1.03 27.85 -7.86
C GLY A 26 -1.73 26.85 -6.94
N SER A 27 -1.85 27.20 -5.66
CA SER A 27 -2.61 26.44 -4.66
C SER A 27 -4.10 26.39 -5.00
N ALA A 28 -4.64 27.44 -5.61
CA ALA A 28 -6.06 27.52 -6.01
C ALA A 28 -6.43 26.51 -7.11
N THR A 29 -5.48 26.06 -7.92
CA THR A 29 -5.71 25.10 -9.02
C THR A 29 -5.02 23.75 -8.78
N SER A 30 -4.47 23.54 -7.57
CA SER A 30 -3.73 22.32 -7.27
C SER A 30 -4.64 21.11 -7.14
N LEU A 31 -4.07 19.94 -7.46
CA LEU A 31 -4.71 18.65 -7.28
C LEU A 31 -4.64 18.24 -5.81
N ARG A 32 -5.77 17.76 -5.30
CA ARG A 32 -5.85 16.91 -4.11
C ARG A 32 -6.49 15.59 -4.50
N GLY A 33 -5.70 14.53 -4.52
CA GLY A 33 -6.14 13.19 -4.92
C GLY A 33 -6.33 12.26 -3.73
N TRP A 34 -7.40 11.47 -3.75
CA TRP A 34 -7.65 10.38 -2.81
C TRP A 34 -7.75 9.07 -3.58
N ILE A 35 -6.85 8.14 -3.29
CA ILE A 35 -6.79 6.81 -3.90
C ILE A 35 -6.93 5.81 -2.76
N HIS A 36 -8.10 5.17 -2.61
CA HIS A 36 -8.30 4.25 -1.50
C HIS A 36 -9.25 3.10 -1.76
N HIS A 37 -9.07 1.99 -1.06
CA HIS A 37 -9.93 0.80 -1.16
C HIS A 37 -10.03 0.24 -2.60
N ASN A 38 -9.01 0.49 -3.42
CA ASN A 38 -8.91 -0.10 -4.75
C ASN A 38 -8.08 -1.38 -4.71
N LEU A 39 -8.40 -2.29 -5.64
CA LEU A 39 -7.63 -3.49 -5.88
C LEU A 39 -6.91 -3.39 -7.23
N PHE A 40 -5.58 -3.36 -7.19
CA PHE A 40 -4.72 -3.43 -8.36
C PHE A 40 -4.09 -4.82 -8.42
N THR A 41 -4.60 -5.70 -9.31
CA THR A 41 -4.14 -7.09 -9.38
C THR A 41 -3.82 -7.56 -10.79
N ARG A 42 -2.76 -8.37 -10.94
CA ARG A 42 -2.43 -9.04 -12.22
C ARG A 42 -2.24 -8.09 -13.41
N ASN A 43 -1.95 -6.81 -13.18
CA ASN A 43 -1.66 -5.86 -14.25
C ASN A 43 -0.23 -6.06 -14.77
N ARG A 44 0.02 -5.76 -16.05
CA ARG A 44 1.29 -6.04 -16.74
C ARG A 44 1.91 -4.81 -17.40
N ASN A 45 3.22 -4.86 -17.63
CA ASN A 45 4.05 -3.94 -18.44
C ASN A 45 4.20 -2.48 -17.96
N ARG A 46 3.20 -1.91 -17.29
CA ARG A 46 3.18 -0.51 -16.85
C ARG A 46 2.91 -0.43 -15.34
N PRO A 47 3.22 0.71 -14.69
CA PRO A 47 2.93 0.90 -13.27
C PRO A 47 1.45 0.66 -12.95
N ALA A 48 1.18 0.03 -11.81
CA ALA A 48 -0.17 -0.11 -11.27
C ALA A 48 -0.70 1.25 -10.78
N ILE A 49 0.18 2.06 -10.19
CA ILE A 49 -0.12 3.44 -9.78
C ILE A 49 1.01 4.35 -10.25
N TYR A 50 0.67 5.39 -11.01
CA TYR A 50 1.59 6.41 -11.48
C TYR A 50 1.00 7.80 -11.16
N VAL A 51 1.70 8.60 -10.36
CA VAL A 51 1.32 9.97 -10.03
C VAL A 51 2.49 10.89 -10.30
N ASP A 52 2.25 11.93 -11.10
CA ASP A 52 3.26 12.90 -11.50
C ASP A 52 2.70 14.33 -11.40
N GLY A 53 3.29 15.13 -10.49
CA GLY A 53 2.87 16.51 -10.21
C GLY A 53 3.45 17.56 -11.16
N ARG A 54 4.28 17.16 -12.14
CA ARG A 54 4.84 17.99 -13.23
C ARG A 54 5.06 19.46 -12.83
N GLN A 55 6.12 19.72 -12.06
CA GLN A 55 6.80 21.00 -11.80
C GLN A 55 7.49 20.88 -10.45
N SER A 56 8.52 21.67 -10.22
CA SER A 56 9.26 21.68 -8.95
C SER A 56 8.52 22.45 -7.84
N SER A 57 7.19 22.38 -7.78
CA SER A 57 6.37 23.11 -6.82
C SER A 57 5.49 22.14 -6.01
N PRO A 58 5.41 22.26 -4.68
CA PRO A 58 4.78 21.26 -3.81
C PRO A 58 3.30 21.54 -3.57
N TYR A 59 2.53 21.82 -4.63
CA TYR A 59 1.11 22.17 -4.48
C TYR A 59 0.17 20.96 -4.56
N GLN A 60 0.64 19.89 -5.20
CA GLN A 60 -0.10 18.70 -5.58
C GLN A 60 0.02 17.69 -4.45
N GLU A 61 -1.12 17.24 -3.95
CA GLU A 61 -1.21 16.30 -2.84
C GLU A 61 -1.93 15.04 -3.31
N VAL A 62 -1.42 13.88 -2.90
CA VAL A 62 -2.10 12.60 -3.09
C VAL A 62 -2.08 11.80 -1.79
N ILE A 63 -3.24 11.32 -1.38
CA ILE A 63 -3.41 10.43 -0.23
C ILE A 63 -3.79 9.06 -0.79
N ILE A 64 -2.93 8.07 -0.54
CA ILE A 64 -3.05 6.71 -1.04
C ILE A 64 -3.16 5.81 0.18
N HIS A 65 -4.35 5.29 0.47
CA HIS A 65 -4.53 4.48 1.67
C HIS A 65 -5.48 3.30 1.50
N ASN A 66 -5.28 2.24 2.28
CA ASN A 66 -6.13 1.04 2.24
C ASN A 66 -6.28 0.46 0.83
N ASN A 67 -5.26 0.58 -0.04
CA ASN A 67 -5.27 -0.09 -1.35
C ASN A 67 -4.58 -1.45 -1.24
N TYR A 68 -5.08 -2.37 -2.04
CA TYR A 68 -4.55 -3.72 -2.17
C TYR A 68 -3.83 -3.82 -3.51
N ILE A 69 -2.50 -3.94 -3.49
CA ILE A 69 -1.65 -3.94 -4.69
C ILE A 69 -0.90 -5.26 -4.74
N THR A 70 -1.36 -6.19 -5.58
CA THR A 70 -0.89 -7.58 -5.56
C THR A 70 -0.68 -8.18 -6.93
N GLN A 71 0.25 -9.13 -7.08
CA GLN A 71 0.42 -9.94 -8.30
C GLN A 71 0.62 -9.13 -9.59
N ASN A 72 1.04 -7.86 -9.52
CA ASN A 72 1.31 -7.05 -10.71
C ASN A 72 2.70 -7.39 -11.26
N ASP A 73 2.85 -7.42 -12.59
CA ASP A 73 4.12 -7.65 -13.29
C ASP A 73 4.49 -6.45 -14.16
N ALA A 74 5.23 -5.53 -13.57
CA ALA A 74 5.85 -4.40 -14.22
C ALA A 74 7.37 -4.64 -14.40
N THR A 75 7.82 -5.80 -14.89
CA THR A 75 9.26 -6.14 -14.97
C THR A 75 10.22 -5.00 -15.44
N PHE A 76 9.80 -4.11 -16.34
CA PHE A 76 10.65 -2.99 -16.85
C PHE A 76 10.30 -1.59 -16.30
N ARG A 77 9.39 -1.51 -15.33
CA ARG A 77 8.90 -0.25 -14.74
C ARG A 77 8.66 -0.43 -13.23
N ASP A 78 8.57 0.66 -12.51
CA ASP A 78 8.24 0.57 -11.09
C ASP A 78 6.74 0.32 -10.91
N VAL A 79 6.36 -0.46 -9.90
CA VAL A 79 4.94 -0.84 -9.67
C VAL A 79 4.13 0.38 -9.23
N VAL A 80 4.68 1.17 -8.31
CA VAL A 80 4.12 2.43 -7.80
C VAL A 80 5.15 3.55 -8.00
N VAL A 81 4.74 4.61 -8.71
CA VAL A 81 5.59 5.79 -8.97
C VAL A 81 4.91 7.05 -8.45
N LEU A 82 5.56 7.71 -7.50
CA LEU A 82 5.12 8.99 -6.92
C LEU A 82 6.20 10.03 -7.18
N ARG A 83 5.95 10.92 -8.14
CA ARG A 83 6.95 11.87 -8.65
C ARG A 83 6.50 13.30 -8.48
N GLN A 84 7.34 14.09 -7.82
CA GLN A 84 7.14 15.55 -7.64
C GLN A 84 5.73 15.85 -7.10
N VAL A 85 5.28 15.06 -6.14
CA VAL A 85 3.97 15.17 -5.49
C VAL A 85 4.14 15.00 -3.99
N VAL A 86 3.35 15.72 -3.20
CA VAL A 86 3.27 15.50 -1.75
C VAL A 86 2.40 14.27 -1.55
N SER A 87 3.03 13.14 -1.22
CA SER A 87 2.33 11.87 -1.07
C SER A 87 2.22 11.44 0.39
N ASN A 88 1.03 10.98 0.76
CA ASN A 88 0.77 10.25 1.98
C ASN A 88 0.35 8.83 1.62
N PHE A 89 1.25 7.86 1.79
CA PHE A 89 1.04 6.45 1.43
C PHE A 89 0.90 5.61 2.71
N THR A 90 -0.33 5.25 3.08
CA THR A 90 -0.61 4.63 4.40
C THR A 90 -1.55 3.44 4.37
N TYR A 91 -1.34 2.44 5.24
CA TYR A 91 -2.24 1.28 5.33
C TYR A 91 -2.46 0.54 4.00
N ASN A 92 -1.51 0.63 3.06
CA ASN A 92 -1.58 -0.13 1.82
C ASN A 92 -0.90 -1.49 2.02
N TYR A 93 -1.50 -2.50 1.37
CA TYR A 93 -0.97 -3.85 1.37
C TYR A 93 -0.37 -4.13 -0.01
N VAL A 94 0.96 -4.12 -0.08
CA VAL A 94 1.74 -4.20 -1.32
C VAL A 94 2.53 -5.49 -1.30
N HIS A 95 2.12 -6.49 -2.06
CA HIS A 95 2.78 -7.78 -1.98
C HIS A 95 2.73 -8.59 -3.27
N ARG A 96 3.63 -9.58 -3.42
CA ARG A 96 3.71 -10.45 -4.60
C ARG A 96 3.76 -9.69 -5.94
N ASN A 97 4.27 -8.46 -5.93
CA ASN A 97 4.44 -7.69 -7.16
C ASN A 97 5.85 -7.92 -7.70
N LYS A 98 5.97 -7.95 -9.03
CA LYS A 98 7.22 -7.95 -9.76
C LYS A 98 7.39 -6.63 -10.48
N GLY A 99 8.50 -5.93 -10.28
CA GLY A 99 8.76 -4.63 -10.89
C GLY A 99 10.23 -4.42 -11.19
N LEU A 100 10.57 -3.34 -11.90
CA LEU A 100 11.95 -2.83 -11.89
C LEU A 100 12.32 -2.48 -10.44
N ARG A 101 11.49 -1.64 -9.82
CA ARG A 101 11.36 -1.40 -8.37
C ARG A 101 9.90 -1.54 -7.94
N ILE A 102 9.62 -1.58 -6.64
CA ILE A 102 8.23 -1.70 -6.15
C ILE A 102 7.62 -0.32 -5.93
N VAL A 103 8.25 0.52 -5.12
CA VAL A 103 7.79 1.89 -4.88
C VAL A 103 8.91 2.89 -5.11
N GLN A 104 8.68 3.84 -6.00
CA GLN A 104 9.57 4.98 -6.21
C GLN A 104 8.92 6.26 -5.69
N VAL A 105 9.56 6.92 -4.74
CA VAL A 105 9.12 8.22 -4.22
C VAL A 105 10.18 9.27 -4.50
N SER A 106 9.88 10.20 -5.39
CA SER A 106 10.76 11.33 -5.72
C SER A 106 10.11 12.64 -5.32
N GLY A 107 10.86 13.42 -4.54
CA GLY A 107 10.47 14.75 -4.09
C GLY A 107 10.74 15.81 -5.15
N PHE A 108 11.14 16.98 -4.69
CA PHE A 108 11.21 18.18 -5.52
C PHE A 108 12.65 18.69 -5.63
N ASP A 109 13.11 18.95 -6.85
CA ASP A 109 14.52 19.29 -7.10
C ASP A 109 14.92 20.71 -6.65
N ARG A 110 13.95 21.61 -6.39
CA ARG A 110 14.20 23.06 -6.17
C ARG A 110 13.33 23.69 -5.08
N VAL A 111 12.72 22.87 -4.22
CA VAL A 111 11.86 23.35 -3.13
C VAL A 111 12.67 23.38 -1.85
N ARG A 112 12.80 24.58 -1.24
CA ARG A 112 13.48 24.77 0.05
C ARG A 112 12.58 24.55 1.25
N LEU A 113 11.28 24.35 1.03
CA LEU A 113 10.33 24.06 2.11
C LEU A 113 10.50 22.62 2.58
N PRO A 114 10.47 22.35 3.90
CA PRO A 114 10.56 21.00 4.46
C PRO A 114 9.24 20.23 4.29
N ILE A 115 8.80 20.07 3.05
CA ILE A 115 7.59 19.33 2.70
C ILE A 115 8.04 17.94 2.27
N TYR A 116 7.75 16.96 3.11
CA TYR A 116 8.22 15.60 2.95
C TYR A 116 7.07 14.64 2.65
N GLN A 117 7.34 13.70 1.76
CA GLN A 117 6.46 12.56 1.52
C GLN A 117 6.51 11.60 2.71
N THR A 118 5.37 11.02 3.04
CA THR A 118 5.23 10.04 4.12
C THR A 118 4.74 8.70 3.58
N THR A 119 5.37 7.63 4.04
CA THR A 119 5.00 6.24 3.80
C THR A 119 4.94 5.55 5.15
N THR A 120 3.75 5.31 5.70
CA THR A 120 3.63 4.74 7.05
C THR A 120 2.57 3.65 7.18
N HIS A 121 2.75 2.70 8.09
CA HIS A 121 1.76 1.64 8.31
C HIS A 121 1.46 0.79 7.06
N ASN A 122 2.45 0.56 6.19
CA ASN A 122 2.26 -0.29 5.00
C ASN A 122 2.90 -1.66 5.20
N GLY A 123 2.30 -2.66 4.56
CA GLY A 123 2.83 -4.02 4.49
C GLY A 123 3.47 -4.29 3.13
N PHE A 124 4.79 -4.53 3.11
CA PHE A 124 5.54 -4.92 1.92
C PHE A 124 6.02 -6.37 2.03
N TYR A 125 5.37 -7.29 1.31
CA TYR A 125 5.64 -8.73 1.42
C TYR A 125 5.92 -9.38 0.07
N ASP A 126 6.92 -10.27 -0.02
CA ASP A 126 7.15 -11.13 -1.19
C ASP A 126 7.19 -10.39 -2.54
N ASN A 127 7.59 -9.12 -2.54
CA ASN A 127 7.75 -8.35 -3.77
C ASN A 127 9.14 -8.59 -4.34
N VAL A 128 9.23 -8.64 -5.67
CA VAL A 128 10.46 -8.94 -6.41
C VAL A 128 10.81 -7.77 -7.33
N ALA A 129 11.89 -7.09 -7.02
CA ALA A 129 12.52 -6.10 -7.88
C ALA A 129 13.49 -6.78 -8.86
N THR A 130 13.62 -6.23 -10.05
CA THR A 130 14.38 -6.81 -11.16
C THR A 130 15.51 -5.92 -11.66
N ASP A 131 15.68 -4.75 -11.05
CA ASP A 131 16.77 -3.83 -11.38
C ASP A 131 18.15 -4.42 -11.05
N TRP A 132 19.02 -4.48 -12.05
CA TRP A 132 20.37 -5.02 -11.95
C TRP A 132 21.31 -4.10 -11.16
N GLU A 133 21.02 -2.79 -11.06
CA GLU A 133 21.80 -1.86 -10.25
C GLU A 133 21.60 -2.05 -8.74
N GLY A 134 20.69 -2.97 -8.37
CA GLY A 134 20.52 -3.51 -7.02
C GLY A 134 19.04 -3.60 -6.70
N ARG A 135 18.47 -4.79 -6.56
CA ARG A 135 17.02 -5.01 -6.50
C ARG A 135 16.48 -4.46 -5.18
N ALA A 136 15.57 -3.47 -5.23
CA ALA A 136 15.02 -2.89 -4.00
C ALA A 136 13.51 -2.66 -4.01
N THR A 137 12.93 -2.77 -2.81
CA THR A 137 11.51 -2.49 -2.55
C THR A 137 11.20 -1.01 -2.75
N ILE A 138 11.89 -0.13 -2.02
CA ILE A 138 11.67 1.32 -2.05
C ILE A 138 12.89 2.05 -2.61
N VAL A 139 12.63 2.99 -3.52
CA VAL A 139 13.58 4.03 -3.93
C VAL A 139 13.21 5.35 -3.25
N ALA A 140 14.05 5.77 -2.30
CA ALA A 140 13.91 7.04 -1.60
C ALA A 140 14.68 8.15 -2.34
N GLY A 141 13.95 8.92 -3.13
CA GLY A 141 14.53 9.88 -4.08
C GLY A 141 14.90 11.24 -3.50
N THR A 142 14.50 11.57 -2.26
CA THR A 142 14.72 12.91 -1.71
C THR A 142 14.93 12.88 -0.20
N ALA A 143 15.79 13.77 0.29
CA ALA A 143 16.07 13.94 1.70
C ALA A 143 14.83 14.34 2.52
N GLY A 144 14.79 13.90 3.78
CA GLY A 144 13.71 14.22 4.73
C GLY A 144 12.41 13.42 4.55
N GLN A 145 12.32 12.57 3.52
CA GLN A 145 11.22 11.60 3.40
C GLN A 145 11.11 10.71 4.64
N ARG A 146 9.89 10.30 4.97
CA ARG A 146 9.60 9.48 6.15
C ARG A 146 8.96 8.15 5.76
N TYR A 147 9.60 7.06 6.17
CA TYR A 147 9.17 5.68 6.03
C TYR A 147 9.09 5.07 7.43
N VAL A 148 7.95 5.15 8.11
CA VAL A 148 7.87 4.79 9.55
C VAL A 148 6.70 3.85 9.81
N ASP A 149 6.80 2.93 10.77
CA ASP A 149 5.76 1.94 11.11
C ASP A 149 5.39 1.01 9.94
N ASN A 150 6.32 0.73 9.03
CA ASN A 150 6.12 -0.21 7.92
C ASN A 150 6.71 -1.59 8.25
N ILE A 151 6.20 -2.59 7.54
CA ILE A 151 6.75 -3.94 7.53
C ILE A 151 7.41 -4.21 6.19
N PHE A 152 8.69 -4.57 6.24
CA PHE A 152 9.49 -4.97 5.09
C PHE A 152 9.84 -6.45 5.20
N ALA A 153 9.36 -7.26 4.25
CA ALA A 153 9.54 -8.70 4.20
C ALA A 153 9.67 -9.17 2.74
N ASN A 154 10.72 -8.72 2.04
CA ASN A 154 10.93 -9.02 0.62
C ASN A 154 12.27 -9.76 0.43
N PRO A 155 12.34 -11.06 0.79
CA PRO A 155 13.60 -11.81 0.86
C PRO A 155 14.36 -11.89 -0.48
N ASP A 156 13.65 -11.83 -1.62
CA ASP A 156 14.25 -11.92 -2.95
C ASP A 156 14.88 -10.59 -3.46
N ASN A 157 14.58 -9.48 -2.80
CA ASN A 157 15.24 -8.20 -3.07
C ASN A 157 16.61 -8.16 -2.41
N ASP A 158 17.55 -7.39 -2.95
CA ASP A 158 18.86 -7.16 -2.32
C ASP A 158 18.72 -6.16 -1.15
N TYR A 159 17.90 -5.13 -1.37
CA TYR A 159 17.65 -4.06 -0.42
C TYR A 159 16.15 -3.84 -0.20
N GLU A 160 15.77 -3.38 0.98
CA GLU A 160 14.42 -2.88 1.24
C GLU A 160 14.33 -1.39 0.89
N ILE A 161 15.36 -0.61 1.20
CA ILE A 161 15.46 0.80 0.82
C ILE A 161 16.78 1.04 0.08
N ILE A 162 16.70 1.69 -1.08
CA ILE A 162 17.84 2.30 -1.76
C ILE A 162 17.61 3.80 -1.87
N THR A 163 18.68 4.57 -1.74
CA THR A 163 18.64 6.02 -1.94
C THR A 163 19.27 6.41 -3.27
N VAL A 164 19.00 7.64 -3.74
CA VAL A 164 19.52 8.14 -5.01
C VAL A 164 20.75 9.03 -4.83
N ASN A 165 21.52 9.16 -5.90
CA ASN A 165 22.70 10.02 -5.94
C ASN A 165 22.33 11.50 -5.70
N ARG A 166 23.06 12.16 -4.82
CA ARG A 166 22.91 13.57 -4.48
C ARG A 166 23.52 14.45 -5.57
N SER A 167 22.70 15.16 -6.34
CA SER A 167 23.15 16.44 -6.93
C SER A 167 23.33 17.45 -5.78
N ILE A 168 24.59 17.64 -5.38
CA ILE A 168 25.00 18.25 -4.12
C ILE A 168 24.51 19.70 -4.00
N THR A 169 23.56 19.97 -3.10
CA THR A 169 23.38 21.29 -2.47
C THR A 169 23.64 21.17 -0.97
N LEU A 170 24.54 21.98 -0.42
CA LEU A 170 25.06 21.93 0.95
C LEU A 170 23.99 21.90 2.06
N ASP A 171 22.78 22.42 1.82
CA ASP A 171 21.68 22.41 2.79
C ASP A 171 20.99 21.03 2.95
N VAL A 172 21.07 20.16 1.94
CA VAL A 172 20.44 18.81 1.93
C VAL A 172 21.18 17.83 2.86
N TRP A 173 22.41 18.14 3.27
CA TRP A 173 23.22 17.30 4.16
C TRP A 173 22.68 17.22 5.59
N LYS A 174 21.81 18.16 5.98
CA LYS A 174 21.21 18.19 7.32
C LYS A 174 19.98 17.30 7.45
N THR A 175 19.35 16.91 6.35
CA THR A 175 18.08 16.17 6.37
C THR A 175 18.31 14.72 5.95
N LYS A 176 18.27 13.82 6.93
CA LYS A 176 18.32 12.37 6.71
C LYS A 176 16.94 11.87 6.27
N ILE A 177 16.89 10.74 5.58
CA ILE A 177 15.65 10.00 5.41
C ILE A 177 15.33 9.32 6.75
N ASP A 178 14.09 9.47 7.22
CA ASP A 178 13.64 8.85 8.46
C ASP A 178 13.02 7.49 8.15
N ALA A 179 13.69 6.41 8.55
CA ALA A 179 13.26 5.02 8.39
C ALA A 179 13.17 4.28 9.74
N ARG A 180 12.94 5.01 10.83
CA ARG A 180 12.85 4.46 12.19
C ARG A 180 11.52 3.76 12.40
N TYR A 181 11.46 2.93 13.45
CA TYR A 181 10.27 2.22 13.87
C TYR A 181 9.65 1.39 12.74
N ASN A 182 10.48 0.76 11.91
CA ASN A 182 10.02 -0.26 10.97
C ASN A 182 10.43 -1.64 11.47
N TYR A 183 9.67 -2.65 11.04
CA TYR A 183 10.08 -4.05 11.15
C TYR A 183 10.64 -4.52 9.81
N TRP A 184 11.86 -5.06 9.83
CA TRP A 184 12.62 -5.40 8.61
C TRP A 184 12.73 -6.90 8.37
N SER A 185 11.95 -7.72 9.07
CA SER A 185 12.03 -9.20 9.05
C SER A 185 13.34 -9.80 9.58
N TYR A 186 14.23 -8.98 10.13
CA TYR A 186 15.46 -9.41 10.80
C TYR A 186 15.48 -8.90 12.24
N ASN A 187 16.09 -9.69 13.13
CA ASN A 187 16.28 -9.39 14.54
C ASN A 187 17.69 -8.89 14.87
N GLU A 188 18.50 -8.56 13.86
CA GLU A 188 19.88 -8.09 14.02
C GLU A 188 20.08 -6.77 13.28
N THR A 189 20.70 -5.79 13.94
CA THR A 189 20.92 -4.45 13.36
C THR A 189 21.83 -4.49 12.13
N LEU A 190 22.86 -5.35 12.13
CA LEU A 190 23.77 -5.50 10.98
C LEU A 190 23.06 -6.12 9.77
N ALA A 191 22.18 -7.10 10.01
CA ALA A 191 21.35 -7.66 8.95
C ALA A 191 20.45 -6.56 8.36
N VAL A 192 19.80 -5.74 9.20
CA VAL A 192 18.99 -4.61 8.73
C VAL A 192 19.80 -3.58 7.97
N SER A 193 20.99 -3.19 8.45
CA SER A 193 21.83 -2.22 7.72
C SER A 193 22.23 -2.74 6.35
N SER A 194 22.49 -4.05 6.21
CA SER A 194 22.80 -4.65 4.90
C SER A 194 21.63 -4.60 3.89
N ARG A 195 20.40 -4.39 4.39
CA ARG A 195 19.17 -4.23 3.58
C ARG A 195 18.90 -2.78 3.18
N ILE A 196 19.75 -1.84 3.59
CA ILE A 196 19.59 -0.42 3.31
C ILE A 196 20.83 0.05 2.56
N ARG A 197 20.65 0.54 1.33
CA ARG A 197 21.74 1.12 0.55
C ARG A 197 21.73 2.63 0.63
N ASP A 198 22.67 3.18 1.38
CA ASP A 198 22.68 4.58 1.79
C ASP A 198 24.09 5.22 1.78
N ARG A 199 24.22 6.40 2.38
CA ARG A 199 25.48 7.15 2.46
C ARG A 199 26.66 6.35 3.04
N TYR A 200 26.40 5.38 3.92
CA TYR A 200 27.45 4.58 4.53
C TYR A 200 28.12 3.64 3.52
N ASP A 201 27.35 3.15 2.54
CA ASP A 201 27.86 2.31 1.46
C ASP A 201 28.53 3.13 0.35
N ASP A 202 27.97 4.30 0.03
CA ASP A 202 28.51 5.23 -0.96
C ASP A 202 28.30 6.69 -0.52
N ASN A 203 29.38 7.46 -0.45
CA ASN A 203 29.35 8.84 0.03
C ASN A 203 28.44 9.79 -0.79
N GLN A 204 28.08 9.41 -2.01
CA GLN A 204 27.20 10.17 -2.90
C GLN A 204 25.71 9.98 -2.59
N LEU A 205 25.37 8.98 -1.78
CA LEU A 205 23.99 8.60 -1.47
C LEU A 205 23.40 9.39 -0.29
N LEU A 206 22.07 9.34 -0.14
CA LEU A 206 21.38 9.94 1.00
C LEU A 206 21.56 9.06 2.24
N GLU A 207 21.70 9.69 3.41
CA GLU A 207 21.80 8.97 4.68
C GLU A 207 20.39 8.59 5.20
N VAL A 208 20.25 7.36 5.67
CA VAL A 208 19.00 6.80 6.21
C VAL A 208 19.14 6.56 7.71
N SER A 209 18.26 7.15 8.49
CA SER A 209 18.14 6.89 9.92
C SER A 209 17.13 5.78 10.16
N TYR A 210 17.59 4.55 10.43
CA TYR A 210 16.70 3.39 10.63
C TYR A 210 16.56 2.93 12.10
N LEU A 211 17.30 3.55 13.02
CA LEU A 211 17.26 3.22 14.46
C LEU A 211 16.44 4.24 15.28
N PRO A 212 15.60 3.79 16.23
CA PRO A 212 15.36 2.40 16.61
C PRO A 212 14.52 1.64 15.57
N LEU A 213 14.68 0.32 15.51
CA LEU A 213 13.87 -0.58 14.68
C LEU A 213 13.06 -1.52 15.58
N HIS A 214 11.99 -2.09 15.04
CA HIS A 214 11.25 -3.14 15.73
C HIS A 214 11.91 -4.50 15.49
N MET A 215 12.19 -5.23 16.57
CA MET A 215 12.82 -6.56 16.51
C MET A 215 11.81 -7.66 16.15
N ASN A 216 10.53 -7.37 16.33
CA ASN A 216 9.41 -8.23 15.95
C ASN A 216 8.32 -7.37 15.31
N ASN A 217 7.39 -8.02 14.62
CA ASN A 217 6.25 -7.36 14.00
C ASN A 217 5.15 -7.01 15.02
N LEU A 218 5.12 -7.61 16.23
CA LEU A 218 4.03 -7.44 17.21
C LEU A 218 3.66 -6.00 17.53
N THR A 219 4.62 -5.09 17.52
CA THR A 219 4.41 -3.67 17.83
C THR A 219 3.94 -2.84 16.63
N VAL A 220 4.18 -3.33 15.42
CA VAL A 220 3.76 -2.69 14.16
C VAL A 220 2.40 -3.23 13.69
N LEU A 221 2.09 -4.48 14.03
CA LEU A 221 0.81 -5.12 13.75
C LEU A 221 -0.29 -4.55 14.66
N ASP A 222 -1.46 -4.28 14.10
CA ASP A 222 -2.65 -3.91 14.88
C ASP A 222 -3.22 -5.19 15.53
N GLY A 223 -2.65 -5.59 16.67
CA GLY A 223 -3.15 -6.72 17.44
C GLY A 223 -2.89 -8.10 16.83
N LYS A 224 -1.79 -8.27 16.07
CA LYS A 224 -1.34 -9.50 15.35
C LYS A 224 -1.74 -9.59 13.86
N CYS A 225 -2.38 -8.56 13.32
CA CYS A 225 -2.74 -8.50 11.89
C CYS A 225 -1.77 -7.64 11.08
N PRO A 226 -1.41 -8.04 9.84
CA PRO A 226 -0.60 -7.23 8.94
C PRO A 226 -1.19 -5.82 8.74
N PRO A 227 -0.37 -4.77 8.49
CA PRO A 227 -0.90 -3.44 8.25
C PRO A 227 -1.92 -3.43 7.10
N GLY A 228 -3.06 -2.78 7.33
CA GLY A 228 -4.22 -2.79 6.44
C GLY A 228 -5.28 -3.83 6.81
N TRP A 229 -4.90 -4.91 7.49
CA TRP A 229 -5.81 -5.88 8.08
C TRP A 229 -6.16 -5.48 9.52
N THR A 230 -7.39 -5.74 9.93
CA THR A 230 -7.88 -5.40 11.27
C THR A 230 -8.18 -6.67 12.04
N LEU A 231 -7.67 -6.77 13.26
CA LEU A 231 -8.02 -7.87 14.17
C LEU A 231 -9.44 -7.65 14.69
N LEU A 232 -10.34 -8.60 14.40
CA LEU A 232 -11.64 -8.69 15.03
C LEU A 232 -11.70 -9.99 15.81
N ILE A 233 -11.78 -9.88 17.14
CA ILE A 233 -11.77 -11.00 18.10
C ILE A 233 -10.46 -11.80 18.00
N ASP A 234 -10.41 -12.81 17.14
CA ASP A 234 -9.30 -13.74 16.96
C ASP A 234 -8.92 -13.94 15.48
N THR A 235 -9.52 -13.17 14.58
CA THR A 235 -9.37 -13.33 13.12
C THR A 235 -9.03 -11.98 12.48
N CYS A 236 -8.11 -11.98 11.51
CA CYS A 236 -7.75 -10.78 10.77
C CYS A 236 -8.64 -10.59 9.56
N TYR A 237 -9.30 -9.45 9.45
CA TYR A 237 -10.16 -9.11 8.32
C TYR A 237 -9.56 -8.00 7.46
N MET A 238 -9.73 -8.13 6.15
CA MET A 238 -9.42 -7.09 5.17
C MET A 238 -10.69 -6.75 4.39
N TYR A 239 -11.05 -5.47 4.36
CA TYR A 239 -12.10 -4.98 3.47
C TYR A 239 -11.54 -4.64 2.10
N VAL A 240 -12.11 -5.25 1.06
CA VAL A 240 -11.75 -5.01 -0.32
C VAL A 240 -12.94 -4.37 -1.04
N GLY A 241 -12.85 -3.06 -1.29
CA GLY A 241 -13.90 -2.27 -1.95
C GLY A 241 -14.08 -2.57 -3.45
N ALA A 242 -13.32 -3.51 -4.01
CA ALA A 242 -13.33 -3.80 -5.43
C ALA A 242 -14.54 -4.68 -5.81
N PRO A 243 -15.40 -4.26 -6.77
CA PRO A 243 -16.62 -4.98 -7.10
C PRO A 243 -16.32 -6.26 -7.91
N MET A 244 -16.48 -7.42 -7.26
CA MET A 244 -16.26 -8.75 -7.86
C MET A 244 -17.50 -9.62 -7.74
N SER A 245 -17.62 -10.63 -8.61
CA SER A 245 -18.57 -11.72 -8.37
C SER A 245 -18.16 -12.55 -7.15
N PHE A 246 -19.10 -13.27 -6.55
CA PHE A 246 -18.84 -14.07 -5.35
C PHE A 246 -17.69 -15.07 -5.55
N ARG A 247 -17.68 -15.75 -6.71
CA ARG A 247 -16.65 -16.74 -7.05
C ARG A 247 -15.29 -16.08 -7.25
N GLU A 248 -15.24 -14.95 -7.97
CA GLU A 248 -14.01 -14.18 -8.17
C GLU A 248 -13.43 -13.68 -6.84
N ALA A 249 -14.27 -13.15 -5.95
CA ALA A 249 -13.86 -12.69 -4.62
C ALA A 249 -13.26 -13.83 -3.78
N ARG A 250 -13.94 -15.00 -3.76
CA ARG A 250 -13.46 -16.19 -3.06
C ARG A 250 -12.13 -16.68 -3.61
N ASP A 251 -12.01 -16.77 -4.93
CA ASP A 251 -10.79 -17.24 -5.59
C ASP A 251 -9.64 -16.23 -5.41
N PHE A 252 -9.94 -14.93 -5.36
CA PHE A 252 -8.98 -13.89 -5.02
C PHE A 252 -8.44 -14.06 -3.60
N CYS A 253 -9.29 -14.15 -2.57
CA CYS A 253 -8.82 -14.34 -1.19
C CYS A 253 -7.94 -15.60 -1.09
N ARG A 254 -8.36 -16.72 -1.72
CA ARG A 254 -7.58 -17.97 -1.77
C ARG A 254 -6.22 -17.79 -2.44
N SER A 255 -6.16 -17.04 -3.54
CA SER A 255 -4.90 -16.76 -4.23
C SER A 255 -3.90 -16.00 -3.37
N ASP A 256 -4.38 -15.34 -2.31
CA ASP A 256 -3.56 -14.59 -1.37
C ASP A 256 -3.41 -15.24 0.01
N ASN A 257 -3.60 -16.56 0.10
CA ASN A 257 -3.53 -17.36 1.33
C ASN A 257 -4.53 -16.89 2.40
N ALA A 258 -5.70 -16.42 1.96
CA ALA A 258 -6.82 -16.00 2.80
C ALA A 258 -8.10 -16.75 2.39
N SER A 259 -9.18 -16.60 3.15
CA SER A 259 -10.51 -17.12 2.80
C SER A 259 -11.55 -16.00 2.72
N LEU A 260 -12.64 -16.24 2.01
CA LEU A 260 -13.85 -15.44 2.16
C LEU A 260 -14.48 -15.82 3.51
N PRO A 261 -14.82 -14.88 4.41
CA PRO A 261 -15.12 -15.24 5.79
C PRO A 261 -16.44 -15.96 5.98
N PHE A 262 -16.47 -16.91 6.90
CA PHE A 262 -17.72 -17.52 7.37
C PHE A 262 -18.27 -16.72 8.56
N ILE A 263 -19.44 -16.10 8.40
CA ILE A 263 -20.03 -15.32 9.48
C ILE A 263 -20.82 -16.23 10.41
N HIS A 264 -20.43 -16.26 11.68
CA HIS A 264 -21.08 -17.02 12.73
C HIS A 264 -21.25 -16.15 13.98
N GLY A 265 -22.42 -16.24 14.62
CA GLY A 265 -22.66 -15.57 15.90
C GLY A 265 -22.81 -14.05 15.82
N ASP A 266 -22.21 -13.34 16.78
CA ASP A 266 -22.33 -11.88 16.91
C ASP A 266 -21.54 -11.14 15.83
N SER A 267 -22.26 -10.52 14.90
CA SER A 267 -21.71 -9.77 13.77
C SER A 267 -21.60 -8.26 14.03
N ASN A 268 -21.81 -7.79 15.28
CA ASN A 268 -21.74 -6.38 15.64
C ASN A 268 -20.37 -5.75 15.34
N ALA A 269 -19.29 -6.40 15.78
CA ALA A 269 -17.92 -5.91 15.57
C ALA A 269 -17.58 -5.83 14.07
N LEU A 270 -18.03 -6.83 13.30
CA LEU A 270 -17.85 -6.86 11.85
C LEU A 270 -18.64 -5.74 11.16
N TRP A 271 -19.88 -5.51 11.58
CA TRP A 271 -20.70 -4.43 11.04
C TRP A 271 -20.05 -3.06 11.31
N MET A 272 -19.59 -2.80 12.54
CA MET A 272 -18.89 -1.56 12.89
C MET A 272 -17.61 -1.37 12.05
N PHE A 273 -16.86 -2.45 11.82
CA PHE A 273 -15.70 -2.43 10.95
C PHE A 273 -16.07 -2.04 9.52
N ILE A 274 -17.05 -2.70 8.90
CA ILE A 274 -17.49 -2.39 7.53
C ILE A 274 -18.03 -0.96 7.43
N GLU A 275 -18.79 -0.50 8.42
CA GLU A 275 -19.29 0.87 8.51
C GLU A 275 -18.14 1.88 8.54
N GLN A 276 -17.09 1.63 9.31
CA GLN A 276 -15.91 2.48 9.34
C GLN A 276 -15.20 2.55 7.97
N GLN A 277 -15.06 1.39 7.29
CA GLN A 277 -14.42 1.32 5.96
C GLN A 277 -15.27 2.00 4.86
N SER A 278 -16.59 2.03 5.02
CA SER A 278 -17.54 2.57 4.04
C SER A 278 -18.06 3.98 4.36
N ARG A 279 -17.56 4.64 5.41
CA ARG A 279 -18.03 5.96 5.92
C ARG A 279 -18.16 7.09 4.89
N TYR A 280 -17.46 6.97 3.75
CA TYR A 280 -17.44 7.97 2.68
C TYR A 280 -18.40 7.67 1.53
N LEU A 281 -19.06 6.51 1.57
CA LEU A 281 -20.12 6.13 0.66
C LEU A 281 -21.44 6.75 1.12
N ARG A 282 -22.33 7.03 0.16
CA ARG A 282 -23.66 7.59 0.47
C ARG A 282 -24.59 6.55 1.07
N ASN A 283 -24.43 5.31 0.64
CA ASN A 283 -25.20 4.15 1.07
C ASN A 283 -24.24 3.04 1.48
N TYR A 284 -24.66 2.24 2.46
CA TYR A 284 -23.95 1.02 2.81
C TYR A 284 -24.03 0.04 1.64
N GLU A 285 -22.87 -0.51 1.26
CA GLU A 285 -22.78 -1.53 0.22
C GLU A 285 -22.82 -2.92 0.87
N ARG A 286 -23.45 -3.86 0.16
CA ARG A 286 -23.36 -5.28 0.49
C ARG A 286 -21.92 -5.75 0.37
N VAL A 287 -21.53 -6.67 1.23
CA VAL A 287 -20.22 -7.34 1.13
C VAL A 287 -20.38 -8.84 1.02
N TRP A 288 -19.58 -9.47 0.16
CA TRP A 288 -19.58 -10.93 0.07
C TRP A 288 -18.99 -11.57 1.32
N VAL A 289 -19.72 -12.57 1.84
CA VAL A 289 -19.34 -13.43 2.96
C VAL A 289 -19.88 -14.84 2.73
N GLN A 290 -19.40 -15.83 3.46
CA GLN A 290 -19.92 -17.19 3.46
C GLN A 290 -20.81 -17.44 4.69
N ASP A 291 -21.74 -18.39 4.57
CA ASP A 291 -22.60 -18.86 5.67
C ASP A 291 -22.69 -20.38 5.64
N ALA A 292 -22.52 -21.03 6.79
CA ALA A 292 -22.51 -22.49 6.89
C ALA A 292 -23.87 -23.15 6.60
N ASN A 293 -24.97 -22.40 6.68
CA ASN A 293 -26.29 -22.90 6.29
C ASN A 293 -26.52 -22.85 4.77
N TYR A 294 -25.68 -22.11 4.04
CA TYR A 294 -25.84 -21.82 2.62
C TYR A 294 -24.57 -22.15 1.80
N ILE A 295 -23.92 -23.28 2.10
CA ILE A 295 -22.61 -23.68 1.51
C ILE A 295 -22.57 -23.63 -0.03
N ASP A 296 -23.67 -24.04 -0.68
CA ASP A 296 -23.76 -24.08 -2.15
C ASP A 296 -24.38 -22.82 -2.77
N ARG A 297 -24.65 -21.78 -1.98
CA ARG A 297 -25.23 -20.52 -2.45
C ARG A 297 -24.28 -19.35 -2.22
N CYS A 298 -24.56 -18.25 -2.91
CA CYS A 298 -23.83 -17.01 -2.75
C CYS A 298 -24.57 -16.15 -1.74
N THR A 299 -23.85 -15.69 -0.73
CA THR A 299 -24.39 -14.92 0.38
C THR A 299 -23.70 -13.59 0.52
N SER A 300 -24.46 -12.54 0.80
CA SER A 300 -23.95 -11.21 1.11
C SER A 300 -24.33 -10.82 2.53
N PHE A 301 -23.59 -9.88 3.11
CA PHE A 301 -23.83 -9.33 4.44
C PHE A 301 -24.20 -7.86 4.35
N LEU A 302 -25.29 -7.48 5.00
CA LEU A 302 -25.75 -6.10 5.14
C LEU A 302 -26.58 -5.95 6.41
N TYR A 303 -26.36 -4.87 7.18
CA TYR A 303 -27.09 -4.58 8.41
C TYR A 303 -27.19 -5.78 9.37
N GLN A 304 -26.06 -6.45 9.61
CA GLN A 304 -25.96 -7.62 10.51
C GLN A 304 -26.68 -8.89 10.03
N ASN A 305 -27.29 -8.87 8.85
CA ASN A 305 -27.98 -10.01 8.27
C ASN A 305 -27.23 -10.57 7.05
N VAL A 306 -27.32 -11.88 6.90
CA VAL A 306 -26.84 -12.59 5.71
C VAL A 306 -28.01 -12.86 4.78
N GLU A 307 -27.90 -12.43 3.53
CA GLU A 307 -28.91 -12.61 2.49
C GLU A 307 -28.35 -13.48 1.36
N VAL A 308 -29.18 -14.38 0.81
CA VAL A 308 -28.83 -15.15 -0.39
C VAL A 308 -29.02 -14.26 -1.62
N GLU A 309 -28.00 -14.18 -2.47
CA GLU A 309 -28.02 -13.35 -3.66
C GLU A 309 -27.54 -14.09 -4.92
N GLU A 310 -27.72 -13.45 -6.07
CA GLU A 310 -27.18 -13.93 -7.33
C GLU A 310 -25.65 -13.80 -7.36
N CYS A 311 -24.96 -14.91 -7.59
CA CYS A 311 -23.50 -14.99 -7.59
C CYS A 311 -22.81 -14.06 -8.60
N HIS A 312 -23.52 -13.63 -9.65
CA HIS A 312 -23.00 -12.75 -10.71
C HIS A 312 -23.04 -11.26 -10.34
N ASN A 313 -23.77 -10.90 -9.28
CA ASN A 313 -23.74 -9.54 -8.74
C ASN A 313 -22.30 -9.16 -8.40
N ARG A 314 -22.02 -7.87 -8.43
CA ARG A 314 -20.69 -7.36 -8.13
C ARG A 314 -20.73 -6.52 -6.87
N HIS A 315 -20.10 -7.03 -5.83
CA HIS A 315 -20.05 -6.39 -4.51
C HIS A 315 -18.60 -6.32 -4.04
N ALA A 316 -18.37 -5.40 -3.10
CA ALA A 316 -17.20 -5.45 -2.25
C ALA A 316 -17.20 -6.76 -1.46
N PHE A 317 -16.07 -7.12 -0.86
CA PHE A 317 -15.96 -8.37 -0.13
C PHE A 317 -14.93 -8.27 0.98
N LEU A 318 -14.96 -9.26 1.85
CA LEU A 318 -14.00 -9.41 2.93
C LEU A 318 -13.07 -10.58 2.62
N CYS A 319 -11.81 -10.48 3.04
CA CYS A 319 -10.97 -11.65 3.22
C CYS A 319 -10.64 -11.81 4.70
N GLU A 320 -10.52 -13.05 5.16
CA GLU A 320 -10.04 -13.40 6.50
C GLU A 320 -8.74 -14.20 6.42
N THR A 321 -7.90 -14.03 7.43
CA THR A 321 -6.70 -14.85 7.65
C THR A 321 -6.47 -15.01 9.14
N ASP A 322 -5.81 -16.11 9.50
CA ASP A 322 -5.36 -16.33 10.86
C ASP A 322 -4.33 -15.25 11.27
N PRO A 323 -4.40 -14.73 12.51
CA PRO A 323 -3.41 -13.80 13.02
C PRO A 323 -2.02 -14.43 13.05
N LYS A 324 -1.00 -13.65 12.67
CA LYS A 324 0.39 -14.10 12.69
C LYS A 324 0.93 -13.91 14.10
N VAL A 325 1.00 -14.98 14.88
CA VAL A 325 1.58 -15.02 16.24
C VAL A 325 3.09 -14.99 16.19
#